data_AF-A0A3N6M9X3-F1
#
_entry.id   AF-A0A3N6M9X3-F1
#
_cell.length_a   1.000
_cell.length_b   1.000
_cell.length_c   1.000
_cell.angle_alpha   90.00
_cell.angle_beta   90.00
_cell.angle_gamma   90.00
#
_symmetry.space_group_name_H-M   'P 1'
#
loop_
_entity.id
_entity.type
_entity.pdbx_description
1 polymer ?
#
loop_
_entity_poly.entity_id
_entity_poly.type
_entity_poly.pdbx_seq_one_letter_code
_entity_poly.pdbx_strand_id
1 'polypeptide(L)'
;MIRYVLAVLLTVALVALSVPAIEHGATVQSDRQVDGDVGAIERAAVSLIEHEELPPDGQPPPQRFVTVSLPDDSMTTTPVARFEIERTSDHTSVVTVSLEDSSPRTIGIDAPIVYATAAENRSLELTGTGNEVSLLFYLDTDPAGERVVVATRS
;
A
#
# COMPACT_ATOMS: atom_id res chain seq x y z
N MET A 1 35.94 31.32 -26.30
CA MET A 1 35.95 29.85 -26.17
C MET A 1 35.87 29.44 -24.69
N ILE A 2 36.80 29.86 -23.83
CA ILE A 2 36.85 29.42 -22.42
C ILE A 2 35.61 29.78 -21.58
N ARG A 3 34.97 30.93 -21.85
CA ARG A 3 33.71 31.33 -21.18
C ARG A 3 32.56 30.34 -21.41
N TYR A 4 32.46 29.75 -22.60
CA TYR A 4 31.42 28.77 -22.91
C TYR A 4 31.72 27.42 -22.25
N VAL A 5 32.99 27.01 -22.26
CA VAL A 5 33.42 25.78 -21.57
C VAL A 5 33.15 25.88 -20.07
N LEU A 6 33.49 27.01 -19.44
CA LEU A 6 33.23 27.25 -18.02
C LEU A 6 31.73 27.24 -17.72
N ALA A 7 30.91 27.85 -18.58
CA ALA A 7 29.46 27.84 -18.42
C ALA A 7 28.89 26.42 -18.52
N VAL A 8 29.34 25.62 -19.48
CA VAL A 8 28.91 24.21 -19.62
C VAL A 8 29.32 23.39 -18.40
N LEU A 9 30.57 23.51 -17.94
CA LEU A 9 31.04 22.80 -16.74
C LEU A 9 30.26 23.19 -15.50
N LEU A 10 29.94 24.48 -15.33
CA LEU A 10 29.14 24.96 -14.22
C LEU A 10 27.72 24.39 -14.26
N THR A 11 27.06 24.38 -15.43
CA THR A 11 25.73 23.78 -15.58
C THR A 11 25.74 22.30 -15.24
N VAL A 12 26.72 21.54 -15.74
CA VAL A 12 26.85 20.10 -15.42
C VAL A 12 27.08 19.90 -13.92
N ALA A 13 27.92 20.72 -13.28
CA ALA A 13 28.15 20.65 -11.84
C ALA A 13 26.86 20.92 -11.04
N LEU A 14 26.07 21.92 -11.43
CA LEU A 14 24.79 22.23 -10.77
C LEU A 14 23.76 21.13 -10.94
N VAL A 15 23.65 20.55 -12.15
CA VAL A 15 22.76 19.41 -12.41
C VAL A 15 23.19 18.21 -11.57
N ALA A 16 24.47 17.87 -11.55
CA ALA A 16 24.99 16.75 -10.76
C ALA A 16 24.70 16.90 -9.25
N LEU A 17 24.78 18.13 -8.71
CA LEU A 17 24.44 18.41 -7.31
C LEU A 17 22.94 18.33 -7.01
N SER A 18 22.08 18.41 -8.03
CA SER A 18 20.62 18.40 -7.86
C SER A 18 20.02 16.99 -7.86
N VAL A 19 20.71 16.00 -8.43
CA VAL A 19 20.21 14.62 -8.55
C VAL A 19 19.77 14.02 -7.19
N PRO A 20 20.58 14.06 -6.11
CA PRO A 20 20.17 13.46 -4.83
C PRO A 20 18.93 14.12 -4.21
N ALA A 21 18.72 15.41 -4.47
CA ALA A 21 17.54 16.12 -3.98
C ALA A 21 16.26 15.69 -4.71
N ILE A 22 16.37 15.37 -6.01
CA ILE A 22 15.25 14.84 -6.81
C ILE A 22 14.90 13.43 -6.33
N GLU A 23 15.90 12.57 -6.16
CA GLU A 23 15.72 11.20 -5.64
C GLU A 23 15.01 11.21 -4.27
N HIS A 24 15.49 12.04 -3.34
CA HIS A 24 14.86 12.18 -2.02
C HIS A 24 13.41 12.70 -2.13
N GLY A 25 13.17 13.68 -3.01
CA GLY A 25 11.82 14.20 -3.27
C GLY A 25 10.88 13.12 -3.81
N ALA A 26 11.37 12.26 -4.70
CA ALA A 26 10.61 11.15 -5.28
C ALA A 26 10.23 10.11 -4.22
N THR A 27 11.16 9.74 -3.35
CA THR A 27 10.89 8.80 -2.24
C THR A 27 9.86 9.35 -1.27
N VAL A 28 10.01 10.61 -0.85
CA VAL A 28 9.06 11.25 0.08
C VAL A 28 7.66 11.36 -0.52
N GLN A 29 7.56 11.59 -1.83
CA GLN A 29 6.27 11.63 -2.51
C GLN A 29 5.60 10.25 -2.54
N SER A 30 6.36 9.21 -2.90
CA SER A 30 5.86 7.82 -2.87
C SER A 30 5.44 7.39 -1.47
N ASP A 31 6.19 7.75 -0.44
CA ASP A 31 5.84 7.43 0.94
C ASP A 31 4.49 8.02 1.33
N ARG A 32 4.25 9.30 1.03
CA ARG A 32 2.95 9.95 1.30
C ARG A 32 1.79 9.30 0.56
N GLN A 33 2.02 8.87 -0.69
CA GLN A 33 1.01 8.16 -1.47
C GLN A 33 0.66 6.81 -0.82
N VAL A 34 1.68 6.02 -0.49
CA VAL A 34 1.50 4.74 0.20
C VAL A 34 0.83 4.92 1.56
N ASP A 35 1.21 5.93 2.35
CA ASP A 35 0.52 6.25 3.62
C ASP A 35 -0.97 6.54 3.42
N GLY A 36 -1.32 7.27 2.35
CA GLY A 36 -2.70 7.56 1.99
C GLY A 36 -3.50 6.29 1.68
N ASP A 37 -2.91 5.38 0.90
CA ASP A 37 -3.52 4.12 0.49
C ASP A 37 -3.68 3.16 1.67
N VAL A 38 -2.64 3.01 2.50
CA VAL A 38 -2.71 2.19 3.73
C VAL A 38 -3.79 2.72 4.66
N GLY A 39 -3.88 4.05 4.83
CA GLY A 39 -4.94 4.66 5.61
C GLY A 39 -6.35 4.47 5.01
N ALA A 40 -6.48 4.34 3.69
CA ALA A 40 -7.75 4.03 3.05
C ALA A 40 -8.18 2.58 3.29
N ILE A 41 -7.23 1.64 3.21
CA ILE A 41 -7.44 0.23 3.55
C ILE A 41 -7.86 0.09 5.01
N GLU A 42 -7.11 0.70 5.93
CA GLU A 42 -7.41 0.67 7.37
C GLU A 42 -8.82 1.19 7.65
N ARG A 43 -9.18 2.39 7.14
CA ARG A 43 -10.52 2.94 7.33
C ARG A 43 -11.62 2.02 6.78
N ALA A 44 -11.42 1.40 5.63
CA ALA A 44 -12.40 0.49 5.05
C ALA A 44 -12.55 -0.80 5.88
N ALA A 45 -11.44 -1.39 6.31
CA ALA A 45 -11.43 -2.61 7.10
C ALA A 45 -12.02 -2.38 8.51
N VAL A 46 -11.59 -1.33 9.19
CA VAL A 46 -12.12 -0.92 10.50
C VAL A 46 -13.61 -0.60 10.40
N SER A 47 -14.03 0.11 9.35
CA SER A 47 -15.46 0.39 9.13
C SER A 47 -16.29 -0.89 9.00
N LEU A 48 -15.80 -1.92 8.30
CA LEU A 48 -16.49 -3.21 8.18
C LEU A 48 -16.59 -3.96 9.52
N ILE A 49 -15.54 -3.90 10.35
CA ILE A 49 -15.50 -4.60 11.65
C ILE A 49 -16.34 -3.87 12.70
N GLU A 50 -16.22 -2.56 12.80
CA GLU A 50 -16.83 -1.79 13.89
C GLU A 50 -18.28 -1.41 13.63
N HIS A 51 -18.67 -1.20 12.37
CA HIS A 51 -19.96 -0.57 12.04
C HIS A 51 -20.95 -1.47 11.30
N GLU A 52 -20.50 -2.60 10.75
CA GLU A 52 -21.36 -3.52 10.03
C GLU A 52 -21.63 -4.79 10.85
N GLU A 53 -22.76 -5.44 10.62
CA GLU A 53 -23.10 -6.73 11.20
C GLU A 53 -23.12 -7.81 10.11
N LEU A 54 -22.79 -9.05 10.48
CA LEU A 54 -22.93 -10.18 9.56
C LEU A 54 -24.42 -10.44 9.33
N PRO A 55 -24.90 -10.41 8.07
CA PRO A 55 -26.29 -10.70 7.79
C PRO A 55 -26.57 -12.19 8.01
N PRO A 56 -27.84 -12.58 8.19
CA PRO A 56 -28.22 -13.98 8.30
C PRO A 56 -27.79 -14.79 7.08
N ASP A 57 -27.56 -16.08 7.27
CA ASP A 57 -27.12 -17.01 6.22
C ASP A 57 -27.92 -16.85 4.92
N GLY A 58 -27.19 -16.74 3.81
CA GLY A 58 -27.77 -16.61 2.47
C GLY A 58 -27.98 -15.16 1.99
N GLN A 59 -27.68 -14.15 2.80
CA GLN A 59 -27.55 -12.76 2.33
C GLN A 59 -26.09 -12.39 2.02
N PRO A 60 -25.84 -11.52 1.02
CA PRO A 60 -24.50 -11.06 0.71
C PRO A 60 -23.87 -10.33 1.90
N PRO A 61 -22.58 -10.58 2.23
CA PRO A 61 -21.91 -9.86 3.29
C PRO A 61 -21.76 -8.37 2.96
N PRO A 62 -21.54 -7.49 3.96
CA PRO A 62 -21.18 -6.10 3.75
C PRO A 62 -19.87 -5.99 2.97
N GLN A 63 -19.82 -5.08 1.99
CA GLN A 63 -18.70 -4.93 1.07
C GLN A 63 -18.21 -3.49 0.98
N ARG A 64 -16.91 -3.31 0.80
CA ARG A 64 -16.26 -2.04 0.50
C ARG A 64 -15.23 -2.24 -0.60
N PHE A 65 -15.25 -1.36 -1.59
CA PHE A 65 -14.20 -1.28 -2.61
C PHE A 65 -13.17 -0.25 -2.16
N VAL A 66 -11.90 -0.62 -2.24
CA VAL A 66 -10.77 0.27 -2.01
C VAL A 66 -9.85 0.18 -3.20
N THR A 67 -9.58 1.32 -3.79
CA THR A 67 -8.56 1.46 -4.83
C THR A 67 -7.22 1.71 -4.15
N VAL A 68 -6.21 0.93 -4.50
CA VAL A 68 -4.82 1.12 -4.09
C VAL A 68 -4.03 1.50 -5.33
N SER A 69 -3.29 2.60 -5.28
CA SER A 69 -2.52 3.12 -6.40
C SER A 69 -1.05 3.02 -6.07
N LEU A 70 -0.40 1.94 -6.53
CA LEU A 70 1.04 1.77 -6.31
C LEU A 70 1.82 2.81 -7.13
N PRO A 71 2.75 3.57 -6.52
CA PRO A 71 3.60 4.52 -7.23
C PRO A 71 4.28 3.93 -8.48
N ASP A 72 4.18 4.67 -9.59
CA ASP A 72 4.85 4.40 -10.85
C ASP A 72 6.36 4.66 -10.73
N ASP A 73 7.14 4.06 -11.63
CA ASP A 73 8.53 4.48 -11.85
C ASP A 73 8.56 5.79 -12.66
N SER A 74 8.90 6.90 -12.02
CA SER A 74 8.95 8.22 -12.66
C SER A 74 10.03 9.12 -12.05
N MET A 75 10.32 10.25 -12.71
CA MET A 75 11.28 11.25 -12.17
C MET A 75 10.84 11.85 -10.83
N THR A 76 9.59 11.65 -10.42
CA THR A 76 8.98 12.25 -9.22
C THR A 76 8.46 11.22 -8.23
N THR A 77 8.61 9.93 -8.51
CA THR A 77 8.12 8.84 -7.65
C THR A 77 9.11 7.68 -7.66
N THR A 78 9.40 7.15 -6.47
CA THR A 78 10.12 5.88 -6.35
C THR A 78 9.11 4.71 -6.39
N PRO A 79 9.29 3.71 -7.26
CA PRO A 79 8.38 2.57 -7.35
C PRO A 79 8.39 1.69 -6.09
N VAL A 80 7.29 0.98 -5.89
CA VAL A 80 7.14 -0.02 -4.81
C VAL A 80 7.73 -1.35 -5.25
N ALA A 81 8.71 -1.84 -4.49
CA ALA A 81 9.32 -3.16 -4.68
C ALA A 81 8.50 -4.29 -4.03
N ARG A 82 7.90 -4.03 -2.86
CA ARG A 82 7.04 -4.98 -2.13
C ARG A 82 5.95 -4.21 -1.40
N PHE A 83 4.72 -4.71 -1.48
CA PHE A 83 3.62 -4.32 -0.62
C PHE A 83 2.90 -5.58 -0.17
N GLU A 84 2.84 -5.82 1.13
CA GLU A 84 2.27 -7.05 1.68
C GLU A 84 1.41 -6.73 2.89
N ILE A 85 0.21 -7.30 2.95
CA ILE A 85 -0.67 -7.24 4.13
C ILE A 85 -0.74 -8.63 4.74
N GLU A 86 -0.41 -8.74 6.02
CA GLU A 86 -0.43 -9.98 6.78
C GLU A 86 -1.20 -9.79 8.09
N ARG A 87 -2.15 -10.68 8.39
CA ARG A 87 -2.79 -10.71 9.72
C ARG A 87 -1.79 -11.26 10.73
N THR A 88 -1.48 -10.46 11.74
CA THR A 88 -0.52 -10.82 12.80
C THR A 88 -1.23 -11.31 14.07
N SER A 89 -2.49 -10.91 14.28
CA SER A 89 -3.27 -11.32 15.44
C SER A 89 -4.76 -11.45 15.11
N ASP A 90 -5.56 -11.81 16.11
CA ASP A 90 -7.01 -11.97 15.94
C ASP A 90 -7.69 -10.66 15.51
N HIS A 91 -7.11 -9.51 15.85
CA HIS A 91 -7.70 -8.18 15.64
C HIS A 91 -6.82 -7.23 14.82
N THR A 92 -5.59 -7.63 14.47
CA THR A 92 -4.63 -6.72 13.84
C THR A 92 -3.91 -7.36 12.66
N SER A 93 -3.56 -6.50 11.71
CA SER A 93 -2.72 -6.84 10.57
C SER A 93 -1.55 -5.87 10.49
N VAL A 94 -0.55 -6.22 9.71
CA VAL A 94 0.57 -5.35 9.38
C VAL A 94 0.69 -5.23 7.87
N VAL A 95 1.01 -4.03 7.41
CA VAL A 95 1.44 -3.77 6.05
C VAL A 95 2.94 -3.61 6.03
N THR A 96 3.63 -4.46 5.28
CA THR A 96 5.06 -4.31 5.00
C THR A 96 5.22 -3.72 3.60
N VAL A 97 5.86 -2.55 3.52
CA VAL A 97 6.14 -1.86 2.25
C VAL A 97 7.64 -1.62 2.10
N SER A 98 8.18 -1.89 0.92
CA SER A 98 9.53 -1.48 0.53
C SER A 98 9.51 -0.77 -0.82
N LEU A 99 10.13 0.40 -0.89
CA LEU A 99 10.44 1.09 -2.14
C LEU A 99 11.80 0.61 -2.67
N GLU A 100 12.06 0.71 -3.98
CA GLU A 100 13.26 0.12 -4.62
C GLU A 100 14.60 0.53 -3.96
N ASP A 101 14.67 1.75 -3.41
CA ASP A 101 15.87 2.31 -2.78
C ASP A 101 15.68 2.63 -1.28
N SER A 102 14.64 2.08 -0.65
CA SER A 102 14.31 2.35 0.76
C SER A 102 14.29 1.08 1.62
N SER A 103 14.56 1.26 2.91
CA SER A 103 14.39 0.18 3.88
C SER A 103 12.91 -0.20 4.00
N PRO A 104 12.59 -1.50 4.16
CA PRO A 104 11.22 -1.92 4.42
C PRO A 104 10.67 -1.23 5.66
N ARG A 105 9.41 -0.78 5.57
CA ARG A 105 8.65 -0.22 6.68
C ARG A 105 7.44 -1.08 6.98
N THR A 106 7.08 -1.15 8.25
CA THR A 106 5.92 -1.90 8.73
C THR A 106 4.93 -0.95 9.37
N ILE A 107 3.66 -1.06 9.00
CA ILE A 107 2.57 -0.21 9.47
C ILE A 107 1.50 -1.12 10.06
N GLY A 108 1.03 -0.83 11.27
CA GLY A 108 -0.07 -1.57 11.88
C GLY A 108 -1.41 -1.16 11.27
N ILE A 109 -2.32 -2.13 11.16
CA ILE A 109 -3.73 -1.93 10.84
C ILE A 109 -4.55 -2.55 11.96
N ASP A 110 -5.47 -1.76 12.54
CA ASP A 110 -6.37 -2.18 13.61
C ASP A 110 -7.58 -2.99 13.11
N ALA A 111 -7.35 -3.89 12.16
CA ALA A 111 -8.34 -4.81 11.63
C ALA A 111 -7.66 -6.12 11.17
N PRO A 112 -8.32 -7.29 11.37
CA PRO A 112 -7.81 -8.57 10.87
C PRO A 112 -8.16 -8.75 9.40
N ILE A 113 -7.15 -8.65 8.52
CA ILE A 113 -7.30 -8.74 7.07
C ILE A 113 -6.65 -10.02 6.56
N VAL A 114 -7.41 -10.83 5.83
CA VAL A 114 -6.93 -12.07 5.19
C VAL A 114 -7.21 -12.04 3.69
N TYR A 115 -6.40 -12.76 2.90
CA TYR A 115 -6.56 -12.80 1.45
C TYR A 115 -7.39 -13.99 0.95
N ALA A 116 -8.31 -13.71 0.04
CA ALA A 116 -9.15 -14.65 -0.72
C ALA A 116 -10.15 -15.51 0.08
N THR A 117 -9.83 -15.94 1.31
CA THR A 117 -10.74 -16.73 2.14
C THR A 117 -10.52 -16.47 3.63
N ALA A 118 -11.61 -16.46 4.40
CA ALA A 118 -11.57 -16.38 5.86
C ALA A 118 -10.91 -17.59 6.54
N ALA A 119 -10.86 -18.74 5.85
CA ALA A 119 -10.37 -19.99 6.39
C ALA A 119 -8.85 -20.08 6.52
N GLU A 120 -8.12 -19.23 5.79
CA GLU A 120 -6.67 -19.31 5.70
C GLU A 120 -6.05 -17.94 5.96
N ASN A 121 -5.03 -17.90 6.83
CA ASN A 121 -4.27 -16.68 7.06
C ASN A 121 -3.27 -16.43 5.91
N ARG A 122 -3.78 -16.17 4.71
CA ARG A 122 -2.97 -15.82 3.55
C ARG A 122 -2.70 -14.32 3.54
N SER A 123 -1.45 -13.94 3.31
CA SER A 123 -1.10 -12.55 3.05
C SER A 123 -1.55 -12.11 1.66
N LEU A 124 -1.91 -10.82 1.56
CA LEU A 124 -2.14 -10.15 0.28
C LEU A 124 -0.83 -9.49 -0.14
N GLU A 125 -0.15 -10.06 -1.13
CA GLU A 125 0.97 -9.39 -1.78
C GLU A 125 0.44 -8.57 -2.96
N LEU A 126 0.83 -7.31 -3.07
CA LEU A 126 0.65 -6.46 -4.24
C LEU A 126 2.02 -6.20 -4.85
N THR A 127 2.19 -6.63 -6.09
CA THR A 127 3.43 -6.47 -6.84
C THR A 127 3.11 -5.75 -8.14
N GLY A 128 3.97 -4.81 -8.52
CA GLY A 128 3.90 -4.10 -9.79
C GLY A 128 4.09 -2.60 -9.60
N THR A 129 4.61 -1.97 -10.65
CA THR A 129 4.82 -0.53 -10.71
C THR A 129 3.67 0.14 -11.44
N GLY A 130 3.15 1.21 -10.86
CA GLY A 130 2.12 2.04 -11.48
C GLY A 130 0.79 1.37 -11.81
N ASN A 131 0.42 0.36 -11.02
CA ASN A 131 -0.87 -0.30 -11.16
C ASN A 131 -1.85 0.24 -10.13
N GLU A 132 -3.03 0.60 -10.62
CA GLU A 132 -4.21 0.79 -9.80
C GLU A 132 -4.85 -0.58 -9.56
N VAL A 133 -4.90 -1.01 -8.30
CA VAL A 133 -5.47 -2.30 -7.89
C VAL A 133 -6.75 -2.04 -7.11
N SER A 134 -7.87 -2.51 -7.64
CA SER A 134 -9.14 -2.49 -6.91
C SER A 134 -9.23 -3.72 -6.01
N LEU A 135 -9.37 -3.46 -4.70
CA LEU A 135 -9.57 -4.48 -3.68
C LEU A 135 -11.01 -4.43 -3.20
N LEU A 136 -11.67 -5.57 -3.26
CA LEU A 136 -12.95 -5.79 -2.61
C LEU A 136 -12.69 -6.36 -1.22
N PHE A 137 -13.10 -5.61 -0.20
CA PHE A 137 -13.15 -6.04 1.18
C PHE A 137 -14.56 -6.47 1.53
N TYR A 138 -14.70 -7.63 2.16
CA TYR A 138 -15.97 -8.06 2.72
C TYR A 138 -15.76 -8.69 4.08
N LEU A 139 -16.81 -8.64 4.90
CA LEU A 139 -16.79 -9.18 6.25
C LEU A 139 -17.18 -10.66 6.22
N ASP A 140 -16.43 -11.50 6.90
CA ASP A 140 -16.67 -12.94 7.02
C ASP A 140 -16.24 -13.44 8.41
N THR A 141 -16.46 -14.72 8.69
CA THR A 141 -16.07 -15.37 9.94
C THR A 141 -15.03 -16.46 9.66
N ASP A 142 -13.94 -16.46 10.42
CA ASP A 142 -12.91 -17.49 10.33
C ASP A 142 -13.36 -18.81 11.01
N PRO A 143 -12.59 -19.91 10.88
CA PRO A 143 -12.96 -21.19 11.47
C PRO A 143 -13.01 -21.20 13.01
N ALA A 144 -12.43 -20.18 13.66
CA ALA A 144 -12.50 -20.01 15.11
C ALA A 144 -13.77 -19.27 15.56
N GLY A 145 -14.56 -18.75 14.61
CA GLY A 145 -15.75 -17.95 14.90
C GLY A 145 -15.47 -16.45 15.02
N GLU A 146 -14.26 -16.01 14.68
CA GLU A 146 -13.87 -14.61 14.78
C GLU A 146 -14.17 -13.85 13.48
N ARG A 147 -14.55 -12.58 13.63
CA ARG A 147 -14.86 -11.70 12.49
C ARG A 147 -13.58 -11.25 11.82
N VAL A 148 -13.48 -11.51 10.52
CA VAL A 148 -12.33 -11.15 9.69
C VAL A 148 -12.76 -10.38 8.46
N VAL A 149 -11.88 -9.51 7.98
CA VAL A 149 -12.07 -8.83 6.70
C VAL A 149 -11.34 -9.62 5.64
N VAL A 150 -12.07 -10.13 4.65
CA VAL A 150 -11.47 -10.83 3.52
C VAL A 150 -11.26 -9.84 2.38
N ALA A 151 -10.03 -9.75 1.91
CA ALA A 151 -9.64 -8.98 0.74
C ALA A 151 -9.58 -9.89 -0.49
N THR A 152 -10.17 -9.44 -1.61
CA THR A 152 -9.96 -10.05 -2.92
C THR A 152 -9.65 -8.97 -3.96
N ARG A 153 -8.83 -9.32 -4.96
CA ARG A 153 -8.64 -8.47 -6.13
C ARG A 153 -9.90 -8.52 -7.00
N SER A 154 -10.34 -7.36 -7.49
CA SER A 154 -11.48 -7.21 -8.40
C SER A 154 -11.04 -7.07 -9.85
#